data_AF-A0A3M1ZPI9-F1
#
_entry.id   AF-A0A3M1ZPI9-F1
#
_cell.length_a   1.000
_cell.length_b   1.000
_cell.length_c   1.000
_cell.angle_alpha   90.00
_cell.angle_beta   90.00
_cell.angle_gamma   90.00
#
_symmetry.space_group_name_H-M   'P 1'
#
loop_
_entity.id
_entity.type
_entity.pdbx_description
1 polymer ?
#
loop_
_entity_poly.entity_id
_entity_poly.type
_entity_poly.pdbx_seq_one_letter_code
_entity_poly.pdbx_strand_id
1 'polypeptide(L)'
;MRLLLVLAISVLSFVPNSFATDHEGKQLYHRDCVVCHGADGSGQTALGKKLKPRPAADLRPKILSRSEMIQTIRSGRERTGMHGHAERLSDAQIHALVEYVLSFPFKADPVSGKQVFQRLCSRCHGVDARGKPQLGAPNLILSELSDIELAKSIRNGHEQTIMGPFKSELSNADIGNIIAWLRLKRYGLLTE
;
A
#
# COMPACT_ATOMS: atom_id res chain seq x y z
N MET A 1 48.68 21.41 48.05
CA MET A 1 48.77 19.99 47.64
C MET A 1 47.82 19.23 48.55
N ARG A 2 46.66 18.67 48.15
CA ARG A 2 46.32 17.78 47.02
C ARG A 2 44.83 18.01 46.64
N LEU A 3 44.56 18.39 45.39
CA LEU A 3 43.99 17.57 44.30
C LEU A 3 42.57 17.02 44.58
N LEU A 4 41.55 17.74 44.08
CA LEU A 4 40.17 17.30 43.92
C LEU A 4 40.08 16.41 42.67
N LEU A 5 39.60 15.17 42.81
CA LEU A 5 39.30 14.27 41.70
C LEU A 5 37.94 14.65 41.09
N VAL A 6 37.94 15.10 39.83
CA VAL A 6 36.73 15.29 39.04
C VAL A 6 36.45 14.01 38.25
N LEU A 7 35.40 13.29 38.63
CA LEU A 7 34.88 12.14 37.87
C LEU A 7 34.14 12.67 36.64
N ALA A 8 34.75 12.56 35.47
CA ALA A 8 34.10 12.84 34.19
C ALA A 8 33.15 11.68 33.84
N ILE A 9 31.84 11.89 34.01
CA ILE A 9 30.80 10.97 33.55
C ILE A 9 30.68 11.16 32.03
N SER A 10 31.31 10.26 31.27
CA SER A 10 31.15 10.17 29.82
C SER A 10 29.77 9.60 29.50
N VAL A 11 28.82 10.47 29.17
CA VAL A 11 27.53 10.08 28.61
C VAL A 11 27.75 9.66 27.15
N LEU A 12 27.91 8.36 26.89
CA LEU A 12 27.85 7.82 25.53
C LEU A 12 26.41 7.98 25.02
N SER A 13 26.15 9.06 24.28
CA SER A 13 24.88 9.23 23.57
C SER A 13 24.77 8.16 22.48
N PHE A 14 23.89 7.18 22.70
CA PHE A 14 23.56 6.15 21.71
C PHE A 14 22.73 6.82 20.61
N VAL A 15 23.36 7.18 19.50
CA VAL A 15 22.64 7.66 18.31
C VAL A 15 22.23 6.42 17.52
N PRO A 16 20.92 6.06 17.44
CA PRO A 16 20.50 4.92 16.64
C PRO A 16 20.85 5.19 15.17
N ASN A 17 21.62 4.29 14.59
CA ASN A 17 22.17 4.44 13.25
C ASN A 17 21.11 4.07 12.19
N SER A 18 20.30 5.04 11.76
CA SER A 18 19.23 4.84 10.77
C SER A 18 19.71 4.31 9.42
N PHE A 19 21.02 4.38 9.11
CA PHE A 19 21.59 3.80 7.89
C PHE A 19 21.64 2.26 7.90
N ALA A 20 21.67 1.63 9.08
CA ALA A 20 21.74 0.18 9.18
C ALA A 20 20.40 -0.48 8.81
N THR A 21 19.27 0.16 9.14
CA THR A 21 17.92 -0.36 8.91
C THR A 21 17.54 -0.38 7.42
N ASP A 22 17.98 0.62 6.65
CA ASP A 22 17.64 0.75 5.23
C ASP A 22 18.34 -0.31 4.37
N HIS A 23 19.61 -0.61 4.67
CA HIS A 23 20.37 -1.63 3.98
C HIS A 23 19.87 -3.05 4.32
N GLU A 24 19.54 -3.29 5.59
CA GLU A 24 18.98 -4.57 6.04
C GLU A 24 17.63 -4.87 5.36
N GLY A 25 16.71 -3.91 5.33
CA GLY A 25 15.40 -4.07 4.68
C GLY A 25 15.50 -4.44 3.19
N LYS A 26 16.42 -3.78 2.45
CA LYS A 26 16.68 -4.09 1.04
C LYS A 26 17.21 -5.51 0.84
N GLN A 27 18.16 -5.93 1.67
CA GLN A 27 18.76 -7.28 1.56
C GLN A 27 17.72 -8.37 1.87
N LEU A 28 16.94 -8.19 2.93
CA LEU A 28 15.85 -9.10 3.29
C LEU A 28 14.83 -9.20 2.15
N TYR A 29 14.43 -8.07 1.58
CA TYR A 29 13.48 -8.05 0.46
C TYR A 29 14.02 -8.81 -0.76
N HIS A 30 15.29 -8.59 -1.11
CA HIS A 30 15.93 -9.30 -2.22
C HIS A 30 15.97 -10.82 -2.03
N ARG A 31 16.16 -11.28 -0.79
CA ARG A 31 16.21 -12.70 -0.45
C ARG A 31 14.81 -13.34 -0.44
N ASP A 32 13.84 -12.68 0.20
CA ASP A 32 12.60 -13.33 0.61
C ASP A 32 11.37 -12.88 -0.20
N CYS A 33 11.39 -11.70 -0.82
CA CYS A 33 10.20 -11.07 -1.41
C CYS A 33 10.25 -10.92 -2.95
N VAL A 34 11.45 -10.71 -3.51
CA VAL A 34 11.63 -10.33 -4.93
C VAL A 34 11.07 -11.35 -5.91
N VAL A 35 11.09 -12.65 -5.60
CA VAL A 35 10.59 -13.69 -6.51
C VAL A 35 9.11 -13.49 -6.88
N CYS A 36 8.31 -12.96 -5.94
CA CYS A 36 6.90 -12.68 -6.13
C CYS A 36 6.64 -11.20 -6.44
N HIS A 37 7.29 -10.28 -5.71
CA HIS A 37 6.98 -8.85 -5.76
C HIS A 37 7.86 -8.06 -6.74
N GLY A 38 8.90 -8.67 -7.31
CA GLY A 38 9.83 -8.02 -8.23
C GLY A 38 10.82 -7.10 -7.52
N ALA A 39 11.97 -6.84 -8.13
CA ALA A 39 12.99 -5.95 -7.53
C ALA A 39 12.50 -4.49 -7.41
N ASP A 40 11.52 -4.10 -8.22
CA ASP A 40 10.91 -2.78 -8.25
C ASP A 40 9.59 -2.70 -7.46
N GLY A 41 9.17 -3.79 -6.80
CA GLY A 41 7.92 -3.88 -6.08
C GLY A 41 6.66 -3.93 -6.96
N SER A 42 6.78 -4.03 -8.29
CA SER A 42 5.62 -4.00 -9.21
C SER A 42 4.81 -5.30 -9.26
N GLY A 43 5.37 -6.40 -8.76
CA GLY A 43 4.77 -7.74 -8.88
C GLY A 43 4.84 -8.32 -10.29
N GLN A 44 5.53 -7.68 -11.24
CA GLN A 44 5.60 -8.09 -12.64
C GLN A 44 6.58 -9.24 -12.91
N THR A 45 6.70 -10.20 -11.98
CA THR A 45 7.53 -11.40 -12.15
C THR A 45 6.75 -12.54 -12.81
N ALA A 46 7.45 -13.57 -13.27
CA ALA A 46 6.83 -14.77 -13.82
C ALA A 46 5.89 -15.48 -12.81
N LEU A 47 6.24 -15.45 -11.52
CA LEU A 47 5.43 -16.02 -10.44
C LEU A 47 4.33 -15.06 -9.99
N GLY A 48 4.65 -13.77 -9.78
CA GLY A 48 3.69 -12.75 -9.31
C GLY A 48 2.47 -12.63 -10.21
N LYS A 49 2.66 -12.71 -11.54
CA LYS A 49 1.57 -12.69 -12.54
C LYS A 49 0.61 -13.89 -12.45
N LYS A 50 1.04 -15.01 -11.84
CA LYS A 50 0.24 -16.24 -11.72
C LYS A 50 -0.52 -16.36 -10.41
N LEU A 51 -0.17 -15.57 -9.39
CA LEU A 51 -0.81 -15.65 -8.08
C LEU A 51 -2.28 -15.20 -8.12
N LYS A 52 -3.11 -15.82 -7.27
CA LYS A 52 -4.53 -15.57 -7.11
C LYS A 52 -4.92 -15.44 -5.63
N PRO A 53 -5.99 -14.69 -5.27
CA PRO A 53 -6.67 -13.67 -6.09
C PRO A 53 -5.65 -12.67 -6.63
N ARG A 54 -5.92 -12.03 -7.80
CA ARG A 54 -4.94 -11.17 -8.47
C ARG A 54 -4.26 -10.32 -7.41
N PRO A 55 -2.95 -10.47 -7.21
CA PRO A 55 -2.39 -9.99 -5.97
C PRO A 55 -2.38 -8.47 -5.97
N ALA A 56 -2.51 -7.94 -4.76
CA ALA A 56 -1.84 -6.74 -4.27
C ALA A 56 -0.29 -6.87 -4.38
N ALA A 57 0.24 -7.46 -5.47
CA ALA A 57 1.67 -7.71 -5.65
C ALA A 57 2.41 -6.44 -6.01
N ASP A 58 1.71 -5.47 -6.60
CA ASP A 58 2.22 -4.13 -6.72
C ASP A 58 2.21 -3.45 -5.34
N LEU A 59 3.38 -3.35 -4.74
CA LEU A 59 3.63 -2.75 -3.44
C LEU A 59 3.87 -1.24 -3.52
N ARG A 60 3.95 -0.68 -4.73
CA ARG A 60 4.37 0.71 -4.95
C ARG A 60 3.30 1.72 -4.52
N PRO A 61 1.99 1.53 -4.79
CA PRO A 61 0.96 2.48 -4.36
C PRO A 61 0.90 2.59 -2.83
N LYS A 62 0.93 3.81 -2.31
CA LYS A 62 0.92 4.10 -0.85
C LYS A 62 -0.51 4.08 -0.28
N ILE A 63 -1.17 2.95 -0.45
CA ILE A 63 -2.60 2.76 -0.14
C ILE A 63 -2.84 1.71 0.97
N LEU A 64 -1.80 1.33 1.70
CA LEU A 64 -1.85 0.46 2.87
C LEU A 64 -1.21 1.18 4.04
N SER A 65 -1.74 0.98 5.24
CA SER A 65 -1.09 1.50 6.45
C SER A 65 0.15 0.67 6.80
N ARG A 66 1.07 1.26 7.57
CA ARG A 66 2.23 0.54 8.11
C ARG A 66 1.80 -0.68 8.93
N SER A 67 0.77 -0.53 9.78
CA SER A 67 0.26 -1.63 10.60
C SER A 67 -0.33 -2.76 9.75
N GLU A 68 -1.05 -2.44 8.68
CA GLU A 68 -1.57 -3.43 7.73
C GLU A 68 -0.43 -4.18 7.03
N MET A 69 0.63 -3.48 6.63
CA MET A 69 1.82 -4.10 6.02
C MET A 69 2.55 -5.01 7.01
N ILE A 70 2.81 -4.55 8.23
CA ILE A 70 3.45 -5.34 9.30
C ILE A 70 2.64 -6.61 9.56
N GLN A 71 1.33 -6.48 9.77
CA GLN A 71 0.46 -7.63 10.04
C GLN A 71 0.45 -8.62 8.87
N THR A 72 0.42 -8.10 7.63
CA THR A 72 0.47 -8.92 6.42
C THR A 72 1.78 -9.69 6.29
N ILE A 73 2.92 -9.08 6.61
CA ILE A 73 4.22 -9.76 6.56
C ILE A 73 4.32 -10.79 7.70
N ARG A 74 3.85 -10.45 8.91
CA ARG A 74 3.87 -11.35 10.06
C ARG A 74 3.05 -12.62 9.82
N SER A 75 1.77 -12.44 9.48
CA SER A 75 0.78 -13.52 9.48
C SER A 75 0.43 -14.03 8.08
N GLY A 76 0.90 -13.37 7.03
CA GLY A 76 0.49 -13.68 5.67
C GLY A 76 -0.96 -13.30 5.42
N ARG A 77 -1.52 -13.83 4.33
CA ARG A 77 -2.93 -13.71 3.97
C ARG A 77 -3.46 -15.07 3.56
N GLU A 78 -4.46 -15.56 4.29
CA GLU A 78 -5.10 -16.84 4.02
C GLU A 78 -5.57 -16.96 2.57
N ARG A 79 -5.44 -18.16 2.01
CA ARG A 79 -5.86 -18.47 0.63
C ARG A 79 -5.19 -17.57 -0.43
N THR A 80 -3.97 -17.13 -0.17
CA THR A 80 -3.12 -16.39 -1.12
C THR A 80 -1.69 -16.97 -1.12
N GLY A 81 -0.84 -16.49 -2.03
CA GLY A 81 0.60 -16.80 -2.03
C GLY A 81 1.43 -16.02 -1.00
N MET A 82 0.83 -15.07 -0.27
CA MET A 82 1.52 -14.30 0.78
C MET A 82 1.51 -15.08 2.09
N HIS A 83 2.59 -15.81 2.37
CA HIS A 83 2.77 -16.55 3.62
C HIS A 83 3.22 -15.64 4.76
N GLY A 84 3.02 -16.10 6.01
CA GLY A 84 3.52 -15.41 7.19
C GLY A 84 5.02 -15.63 7.36
N HIS A 85 5.73 -14.60 7.78
CA HIS A 85 7.18 -14.61 7.99
C HIS A 85 7.59 -14.51 9.47
N ALA A 86 6.62 -14.48 10.41
CA ALA A 86 6.90 -14.30 11.83
C ALA A 86 7.79 -15.38 12.47
N GLU A 87 7.86 -16.58 11.90
CA GLU A 87 8.74 -17.65 12.40
C GLU A 87 10.21 -17.47 11.98
N ARG A 88 10.47 -16.62 10.98
CA ARG A 88 11.79 -16.50 10.33
C ARG A 88 12.39 -15.10 10.43
N LEU A 89 11.56 -14.09 10.64
CA LEU A 89 11.95 -12.69 10.70
C LEU A 89 11.60 -12.11 12.08
N SER A 90 12.53 -11.35 12.65
CA SER A 90 12.26 -10.58 13.87
C SER A 90 11.36 -9.38 13.59
N ASP A 91 10.76 -8.82 14.63
CA ASP A 91 9.95 -7.60 14.52
C ASP A 91 10.74 -6.46 13.87
N ALA A 92 11.99 -6.24 14.27
CA ALA A 92 12.85 -5.22 13.68
C ALA A 92 13.05 -5.43 12.16
N GLN A 93 13.23 -6.69 11.73
CA GLN A 93 13.38 -7.04 10.32
C GLN A 93 12.11 -6.80 9.52
N ILE A 94 10.94 -7.09 10.10
CA ILE A 94 9.64 -6.81 9.47
C ILE A 94 9.43 -5.31 9.34
N HIS A 95 9.79 -4.52 10.35
CA HIS A 95 9.75 -3.06 10.26
C HIS A 95 10.69 -2.53 9.17
N ALA A 96 11.92 -3.02 9.08
CA ALA A 96 12.87 -2.64 8.03
C ALA A 96 12.35 -2.99 6.61
N LEU A 97 11.70 -4.14 6.44
CA LEU A 97 11.03 -4.51 5.18
C LEU A 97 9.92 -3.51 4.81
N VAL A 98 9.13 -3.07 5.78
CA VAL A 98 8.06 -2.09 5.54
C VAL A 98 8.63 -0.74 5.12
N GLU A 99 9.70 -0.26 5.75
CA GLU A 99 10.37 0.97 5.29
C GLU A 99 10.89 0.83 3.86
N TYR A 100 11.53 -0.31 3.55
CA TYR A 100 12.03 -0.55 2.20
C TYR A 100 10.91 -0.60 1.15
N VAL A 101 9.80 -1.28 1.44
CA VAL A 101 8.62 -1.29 0.55
C VAL A 101 8.04 0.11 0.36
N LEU A 102 8.01 0.92 1.42
CA LEU A 102 7.55 2.30 1.35
C LEU A 102 8.49 3.21 0.55
N SER A 103 9.75 2.84 0.35
CA SER A 103 10.67 3.57 -0.52
C SER A 103 10.38 3.44 -2.01
N PHE A 104 9.63 2.42 -2.45
CA PHE A 104 9.39 2.22 -3.89
C PHE A 104 8.60 3.38 -4.50
N PRO A 105 9.04 3.92 -5.65
CA PRO A 105 8.33 5.01 -6.31
C PRO A 105 7.05 4.49 -6.96
N PHE A 106 5.99 5.31 -6.89
CA PHE A 106 4.75 5.08 -7.63
C PHE A 106 4.33 6.37 -8.32
N LYS A 107 4.28 6.35 -9.65
CA LYS A 107 3.69 7.41 -10.46
C LYS A 107 2.31 6.91 -10.90
N ALA A 108 1.27 7.47 -10.29
CA ALA A 108 -0.10 7.16 -10.68
C ALA A 108 -0.38 7.60 -12.13
N ASP A 109 -1.26 6.87 -12.79
CA ASP A 109 -1.81 7.19 -14.10
C ASP A 109 -3.32 7.45 -13.99
N PRO A 110 -3.73 8.72 -13.82
CA PRO A 110 -5.15 9.10 -13.75
C PRO A 110 -5.94 8.79 -15.03
N VAL A 111 -5.30 8.72 -16.19
CA VAL A 111 -5.97 8.38 -17.45
C VAL A 111 -6.38 6.92 -17.43
N SER A 112 -5.47 6.03 -17.05
CA SER A 112 -5.79 4.62 -16.78
C SER A 112 -6.86 4.50 -15.68
N GLY A 113 -6.74 5.29 -14.61
CA GLY A 113 -7.73 5.33 -13.52
C GLY A 113 -9.15 5.64 -14.01
N LYS A 114 -9.29 6.67 -14.85
CA LYS A 114 -10.56 7.04 -15.50
C LYS A 114 -11.14 5.87 -16.29
N GLN A 115 -10.34 5.21 -17.12
CA GLN A 115 -10.79 4.09 -17.96
C GLN A 115 -11.28 2.91 -17.11
N VAL A 116 -10.55 2.54 -16.06
CA VAL A 116 -10.96 1.46 -15.15
C VAL A 116 -12.25 1.86 -14.41
N PHE A 117 -12.33 3.09 -13.90
CA PHE A 117 -13.51 3.60 -13.22
C PHE A 117 -14.75 3.59 -14.14
N GLN A 118 -14.61 4.07 -15.38
CA GLN A 118 -15.69 4.09 -16.35
C GLN A 118 -16.22 2.69 -16.66
N ARG A 119 -15.32 1.71 -16.77
CA ARG A 119 -15.69 0.31 -17.06
C ARG A 119 -16.38 -0.40 -15.89
N LEU A 120 -15.97 -0.12 -14.64
CA LEU A 120 -16.37 -0.93 -13.48
C LEU A 120 -17.27 -0.21 -12.48
N CYS A 121 -17.09 1.10 -12.31
CA CYS A 121 -17.68 1.85 -11.20
C CYS A 121 -18.82 2.75 -11.68
N SER A 122 -18.72 3.30 -12.90
CA SER A 122 -19.61 4.36 -13.39
C SER A 122 -21.09 3.97 -13.45
N ARG A 123 -21.38 2.67 -13.64
CA ARG A 123 -22.76 2.15 -13.64
C ARG A 123 -23.48 2.49 -12.34
N CYS A 124 -22.76 2.46 -11.21
CA CYS A 124 -23.32 2.76 -9.89
C CYS A 124 -22.95 4.17 -9.40
N HIS A 125 -21.73 4.64 -9.65
CA HIS A 125 -21.24 5.93 -9.12
C HIS A 125 -21.36 7.10 -10.10
N GLY A 126 -21.95 6.89 -11.29
CA GLY A 126 -22.01 7.90 -12.35
C GLY A 126 -20.70 8.00 -13.13
N VAL A 127 -20.77 8.44 -14.39
CA VAL A 127 -19.58 8.61 -15.26
C VAL A 127 -18.61 9.68 -14.72
N ASP A 128 -19.13 10.60 -13.91
CA ASP A 128 -18.41 11.70 -13.30
C ASP A 128 -18.08 11.46 -11.81
N ALA A 129 -18.35 10.25 -11.30
CA ALA A 129 -18.12 9.86 -9.91
C ALA A 129 -18.88 10.70 -8.86
N ARG A 130 -19.94 11.42 -9.25
CA ARG A 130 -20.79 12.20 -8.33
C ARG A 130 -21.84 11.37 -7.59
N GLY A 131 -21.90 10.07 -7.86
CA GLY A 131 -22.83 9.14 -7.24
C GLY A 131 -24.17 9.04 -7.95
N LYS A 132 -24.98 8.07 -7.53
CA LYS A 132 -26.37 7.88 -7.95
C LYS A 132 -27.20 7.67 -6.68
N PRO A 133 -27.88 8.71 -6.16
CA PRO A 133 -28.64 8.62 -4.91
C PRO A 133 -29.68 7.48 -4.92
N GLN A 134 -30.26 7.18 -6.08
CA GLN A 134 -31.25 6.10 -6.25
C GLN A 134 -30.67 4.70 -5.97
N LEU A 135 -29.35 4.54 -6.09
CA LEU A 135 -28.63 3.30 -5.79
C LEU A 135 -27.93 3.36 -4.41
N GLY A 136 -28.11 4.45 -3.65
CA GLY A 136 -27.34 4.71 -2.43
C GLY A 136 -25.85 4.96 -2.68
N ALA A 137 -25.43 5.18 -3.93
CA ALA A 137 -24.03 5.37 -4.28
C ALA A 137 -23.60 6.81 -3.96
N PRO A 138 -22.58 7.02 -3.09
CA PRO A 138 -22.17 8.34 -2.65
C PRO A 138 -21.42 9.10 -3.74
N ASN A 139 -21.29 10.42 -3.53
CA ASN A 139 -20.40 11.27 -4.29
C ASN A 139 -18.94 10.98 -3.91
N LEU A 140 -18.19 10.35 -4.82
CA LEU A 140 -16.83 9.90 -4.55
C LEU A 140 -15.80 11.04 -4.66
N ILE A 141 -16.06 12.04 -5.51
CA ILE A 141 -15.14 13.19 -5.62
C ILE A 141 -15.14 14.05 -4.37
N LEU A 142 -16.22 14.03 -3.57
CA LEU A 142 -16.31 14.72 -2.27
C LEU A 142 -16.00 13.81 -1.06
N SER A 143 -15.42 12.62 -1.28
CA SER A 143 -15.11 11.70 -0.17
C SER A 143 -13.97 12.18 0.73
N GLU A 144 -14.23 12.41 2.01
CA GLU A 144 -13.20 12.80 2.99
C GLU A 144 -12.34 11.64 3.51
N LEU A 145 -12.57 10.42 3.01
CA LEU A 145 -11.73 9.26 3.32
C LEU A 145 -10.30 9.50 2.83
N SER A 146 -9.31 9.02 3.58
CA SER A 146 -7.92 8.93 3.11
C SER A 146 -7.79 7.96 1.94
N ASP A 147 -6.66 8.01 1.22
CA ASP A 147 -6.40 7.10 0.11
C ASP A 147 -6.31 5.62 0.57
N ILE A 148 -5.82 5.39 1.79
CA ILE A 148 -5.80 4.06 2.42
C ILE A 148 -7.23 3.56 2.64
N GLU A 149 -8.11 4.41 3.18
CA GLU A 149 -9.50 4.05 3.46
C GLU A 149 -10.31 3.87 2.17
N LEU A 150 -10.13 4.73 1.16
CA LEU A 150 -10.73 4.54 -0.16
C LEU A 150 -10.27 3.23 -0.78
N ALA A 151 -8.97 2.93 -0.74
CA ALA A 151 -8.46 1.69 -1.27
C ALA A 151 -9.03 0.47 -0.52
N LYS A 152 -9.18 0.56 0.80
CA LYS A 152 -9.80 -0.48 1.62
C LYS A 152 -11.28 -0.68 1.26
N SER A 153 -12.04 0.39 1.08
CA SER A 153 -13.42 0.38 0.60
C SER A 153 -13.52 -0.28 -0.78
N ILE A 154 -12.67 0.07 -1.74
CA ILE A 154 -12.65 -0.54 -3.08
C ILE A 154 -12.31 -2.04 -2.99
N ARG A 155 -11.28 -2.43 -2.23
CA ARG A 155 -10.86 -3.84 -2.12
C ARG A 155 -11.93 -4.71 -1.50
N ASN A 156 -12.56 -4.23 -0.43
CA ASN A 156 -13.40 -5.06 0.42
C ASN A 156 -14.90 -4.89 0.14
N GLY A 157 -15.29 -3.83 -0.58
CA GLY A 157 -16.68 -3.46 -0.74
C GLY A 157 -17.31 -3.06 0.59
N HIS A 158 -18.64 -3.03 0.63
CA HIS A 158 -19.45 -2.74 1.80
C HIS A 158 -20.52 -3.82 1.96
N GLU A 159 -20.55 -4.46 3.13
CA GLU A 159 -21.55 -5.47 3.46
C GLU A 159 -22.97 -4.90 3.33
N GLN A 160 -23.92 -5.75 2.94
CA GLN A 160 -25.32 -5.37 2.76
C GLN A 160 -25.57 -4.26 1.73
N THR A 161 -24.61 -4.00 0.83
CA THR A 161 -24.78 -3.08 -0.30
C THR A 161 -24.49 -3.78 -1.63
N ILE A 162 -24.81 -3.11 -2.74
CA ILE A 162 -24.42 -3.57 -4.08
C ILE A 162 -22.92 -3.39 -4.38
N MET A 163 -22.20 -2.65 -3.53
CA MET A 163 -20.76 -2.40 -3.67
C MET A 163 -19.98 -3.59 -3.13
N GLY A 164 -19.84 -4.64 -3.94
CA GLY A 164 -19.05 -5.82 -3.62
C GLY A 164 -17.53 -5.57 -3.62
N PRO A 165 -16.73 -6.55 -3.16
CA PRO A 165 -15.27 -6.45 -3.14
C PRO A 165 -14.66 -6.49 -4.55
N PHE A 166 -13.63 -5.67 -4.81
CA PHE A 166 -12.87 -5.68 -6.06
C PHE A 166 -11.45 -6.30 -5.94
N LYS A 167 -11.14 -6.93 -4.80
CA LYS A 167 -9.82 -7.52 -4.50
C LYS A 167 -9.38 -8.67 -5.44
N SER A 168 -10.28 -9.20 -6.27
CA SER A 168 -9.96 -10.27 -7.24
C SER A 168 -9.80 -9.72 -8.67
N GLU A 169 -10.35 -8.52 -8.91
CA GLU A 169 -10.52 -7.88 -10.21
C GLU A 169 -9.42 -6.86 -10.46
N LEU A 170 -9.09 -6.08 -9.42
CA LEU A 170 -8.19 -4.92 -9.48
C LEU A 170 -6.85 -5.19 -8.78
N SER A 171 -5.78 -4.69 -9.40
CA SER A 171 -4.47 -4.59 -8.76
C SER A 171 -4.39 -3.35 -7.85
N ASN A 172 -3.39 -3.28 -6.98
CA ASN A 172 -3.10 -2.06 -6.22
C ASN A 172 -2.81 -0.87 -7.14
N ALA A 173 -2.17 -1.09 -8.30
CA ALA A 173 -1.92 -0.03 -9.28
C ALA A 173 -3.23 0.53 -9.83
N ASP A 174 -4.18 -0.34 -10.20
CA ASP A 174 -5.50 0.07 -10.67
C ASP A 174 -6.21 0.93 -9.62
N ILE A 175 -6.19 0.50 -8.36
CA ILE A 175 -6.80 1.23 -7.24
C ILE A 175 -6.11 2.59 -7.05
N GLY A 176 -4.78 2.62 -7.03
CA GLY A 176 -4.02 3.88 -6.93
C GLY A 176 -4.32 4.85 -8.08
N ASN A 177 -4.46 4.33 -9.30
CA ASN A 177 -4.82 5.11 -10.48
C ASN A 177 -6.25 5.68 -10.39
N ILE A 178 -7.22 4.86 -9.95
CA ILE A 178 -8.61 5.32 -9.73
C ILE A 178 -8.64 6.43 -8.67
N ILE A 179 -7.96 6.24 -7.55
CA ILE A 179 -7.91 7.25 -6.47
C ILE A 179 -7.29 8.54 -6.97
N ALA A 180 -6.15 8.48 -7.67
CA ALA A 180 -5.52 9.65 -8.26
C ALA A 180 -6.46 10.41 -9.20
N TRP A 181 -7.22 9.69 -10.04
CA TRP A 181 -8.24 10.29 -10.90
C TRP A 181 -9.35 10.98 -10.10
N LEU A 182 -9.89 10.34 -9.06
CA LEU A 182 -10.92 10.92 -8.18
C LEU A 182 -10.43 12.21 -7.52
N ARG A 183 -9.17 12.24 -7.04
CA ARG A 183 -8.57 13.41 -6.41
C ARG A 183 -8.39 14.56 -7.40
N LEU A 184 -7.91 14.30 -8.61
CA LEU A 184 -7.78 15.35 -9.62
C LEU A 184 -9.16 15.88 -10.06
N LYS A 185 -10.16 15.00 -10.17
CA LYS A 185 -11.52 15.39 -10.53
C LYS A 185 -12.17 16.30 -9.47
N ARG A 186 -11.91 16.08 -8.17
CA ARG A 186 -12.35 16.98 -7.09
C ARG A 186 -11.97 18.44 -7.33
N TYR A 187 -10.75 18.67 -7.80
CA TYR A 187 -10.18 20.00 -7.99
C TYR A 187 -10.36 20.56 -9.41
N GLY A 188 -11.10 19.85 -10.29
CA GLY A 188 -11.26 20.27 -11.69
C GLY A 188 -9.95 20.26 -12.49
N LEU A 189 -8.95 19.47 -12.06
CA LEU A 189 -7.62 19.42 -12.69
C LEU A 189 -7.52 18.44 -13.86
N LEU A 190 -8.65 17.93 -14.33
CA LEU A 190 -8.74 17.05 -15.49
C LEU A 190 -9.55 17.77 -16.57
N THR A 191 -8.98 17.89 -17.76
CA THR A 191 -9.77 18.21 -18.96
C THR A 191 -10.61 16.98 -19.32
N GLU A 192 -11.86 17.20 -19.72
CA GLU A 192 -12.83 16.13 -20.04
C GLU A 192 -12.33 15.15 -21.12
#